data_AF-A0A4D9EG18-F1
#
_entry.id   AF-A0A4D9EG18-F1
#
_cell.length_a   1.000
_cell.length_b   1.000
_cell.length_c   1.000
_cell.angle_alpha   90.00
_cell.angle_beta   90.00
_cell.angle_gamma   90.00
#
_symmetry.space_group_name_H-M   'P 1'
#
loop_
_entity.id
_entity.type
_entity.pdbx_description
1 polymer ?
#
loop_
_entity_poly.entity_id
_entity_poly.type
_entity_poly.pdbx_seq_one_letter_code
_entity_poly.pdbx_strand_id
1 'polypeptide(L)'
;MARLQRKASWSRRRVEGRPYQLDSLVRDVCNPLSQAVFTVEKKIIDIWIKIPCIDQIGSCTYDGLCRILDNVIPPGSPCPEPLLSYGIPCHCPFKQGSYSLPSSEFYLPVIQLPSWLTNGDYRIQVVLSNGDKQLACVQVALSLHSE
;
A
#
# COMPACT_ATOMS: atom_id res chain seq x y z
N MET A 1 -9.19 -61.05 49.67
CA MET A 1 -9.58 -59.62 49.64
C MET A 1 -8.71 -58.90 48.62
N ALA A 2 -9.37 -58.22 47.68
CA ALA A 2 -8.98 -57.07 46.83
C ALA A 2 -7.51 -56.86 46.40
N ARG A 3 -7.17 -56.38 45.20
CA ARG A 3 -7.81 -56.24 43.87
C ARG A 3 -6.77 -55.50 43.01
N LEU A 4 -6.54 -56.00 41.81
CA LEU A 4 -6.26 -55.25 40.56
C LEU A 4 -5.01 -54.36 40.45
N GLN A 5 -3.99 -54.92 39.81
CA GLN A 5 -3.06 -54.23 38.92
C GLN A 5 -3.86 -53.42 37.86
N ARG A 6 -3.53 -52.12 37.67
CA ARG A 6 -3.96 -51.35 36.49
C ARG A 6 -2.74 -50.86 35.72
N LYS A 7 -2.65 -51.32 34.49
CA LYS A 7 -1.80 -50.79 33.42
C LYS A 7 -2.25 -49.38 33.01
N ALA A 8 -1.26 -48.60 32.57
CA ALA A 8 -1.31 -47.59 31.51
C ALA A 8 -2.29 -46.40 31.66
N SER A 9 -1.71 -45.20 31.81
CA SER A 9 -1.91 -44.13 30.83
C SER A 9 -0.88 -43.04 31.09
N TRP A 10 0.13 -42.98 30.21
CA TRP A 10 1.21 -42.02 30.28
C TRP A 10 0.73 -40.72 29.61
N SER A 11 0.10 -39.84 30.39
CA SER A 11 -0.31 -38.51 29.94
C SER A 11 0.86 -37.54 30.16
N ARG A 12 1.75 -37.42 29.17
CA ARG A 12 2.63 -36.25 29.06
C ARG A 12 1.75 -35.01 28.89
N ARG A 13 1.59 -34.20 29.93
CA ARG A 13 1.24 -32.78 29.76
C ARG A 13 2.40 -31.93 30.22
N ARG A 14 3.36 -31.77 29.30
CA ARG A 14 4.28 -30.64 29.33
C ARG A 14 3.48 -29.44 28.83
N VAL A 15 3.06 -28.55 29.73
CA VAL A 15 2.56 -27.23 29.31
C VAL A 15 3.78 -26.35 29.13
N GLU A 16 4.38 -26.47 27.94
CA GLU A 16 5.42 -25.55 27.47
C GLU A 16 4.71 -24.37 26.80
N GLY A 17 4.13 -23.48 27.61
CA GLY A 17 3.67 -22.18 27.14
C GLY A 17 4.88 -21.26 27.05
N ARG A 18 5.42 -21.10 25.85
CA ARG A 18 6.57 -20.23 25.56
C ARG A 18 6.28 -18.78 25.99
N PRO A 19 7.31 -18.02 26.40
CA PRO A 19 7.17 -16.59 26.67
C PRO A 19 6.55 -15.90 25.46
N TYR A 20 5.54 -15.08 25.70
CA TYR A 20 5.06 -14.10 24.71
C TYR A 20 6.13 -13.03 24.55
N GLN A 21 7.24 -13.39 23.91
CA GLN A 21 8.07 -12.44 23.19
C GLN A 21 7.31 -12.07 21.94
N LEU A 22 6.53 -11.01 22.07
CA LEU A 22 5.83 -10.31 21.00
C LEU A 22 6.83 -9.43 20.22
N ASP A 23 7.97 -10.01 19.84
CA ASP A 23 8.97 -9.41 18.95
C ASP A 23 8.62 -9.64 17.47
N SER A 24 7.33 -9.74 17.16
CA SER A 24 6.82 -9.94 15.80
C SER A 24 5.81 -8.88 15.41
N LEU A 25 6.16 -7.61 15.63
CA LEU A 25 5.70 -6.50 14.79
C LEU A 25 6.23 -6.65 13.35
N VAL A 26 6.00 -7.80 12.72
CA VAL A 26 6.00 -7.90 11.26
C VAL A 26 4.66 -7.30 10.84
N ARG A 27 4.62 -5.95 10.80
CA ARG A 27 3.46 -5.15 10.43
C ARG A 27 3.32 -5.19 8.91
N ASP A 28 2.91 -6.33 8.37
CA ASP A 28 2.52 -6.42 6.97
C ASP A 28 1.29 -5.52 6.75
N VAL A 29 1.43 -4.52 5.87
CA VAL A 29 0.53 -3.36 5.75
C VAL A 29 -0.82 -3.66 5.06
N CYS A 30 -1.11 -4.90 4.67
CA CYS A 30 -2.36 -5.27 4.01
C CYS A 30 -3.32 -6.05 4.89
N ASN A 31 -4.08 -5.31 5.69
CA ASN A 31 -5.40 -5.71 6.14
C ASN A 31 -6.41 -5.33 5.03
N PRO A 32 -7.44 -6.15 4.69
CA PRO A 32 -8.53 -5.75 3.78
C PRO A 32 -9.29 -4.46 4.17
N LEU A 33 -9.05 -3.93 5.36
CA LEU A 33 -9.61 -2.66 5.86
C LEU A 33 -8.67 -1.46 5.68
N SER A 34 -7.58 -1.60 4.92
CA SER A 34 -6.66 -0.48 4.68
C SER A 34 -7.27 0.55 3.74
N GLN A 35 -7.21 1.81 4.16
CA GLN A 35 -7.72 2.97 3.44
C GLN A 35 -6.55 3.79 2.90
N ALA A 36 -6.60 4.12 1.61
CA ALA A 36 -5.63 4.96 0.94
C ALA A 36 -6.23 6.32 0.60
N VAL A 37 -5.68 7.37 1.19
CA VAL A 37 -6.08 8.76 0.92
C VAL A 37 -5.08 9.36 -0.06
N PHE A 38 -5.54 9.67 -1.26
CA PHE A 38 -4.78 10.38 -2.28
C PHE A 38 -5.06 11.89 -2.17
N THR A 39 -3.99 12.68 -2.19
CA THR A 39 -4.04 14.13 -2.34
C THR A 39 -3.24 14.49 -3.57
N VAL A 40 -3.91 15.02 -4.58
CA VAL A 40 -3.31 15.42 -5.85
C VAL A 40 -3.41 16.93 -5.97
N GLU A 41 -2.29 17.57 -6.22
CA GLU A 41 -2.18 19.01 -6.42
C GLU A 41 -1.53 19.30 -7.77
N LYS A 42 -2.00 20.36 -8.43
CA LYS A 42 -1.43 20.86 -9.68
C LYS A 42 -0.80 22.22 -9.44
N LYS A 43 0.37 22.44 -10.02
CA LYS A 43 0.99 23.77 -10.03
C LYS A 43 0.31 24.65 -11.07
N ILE A 44 -0.17 25.81 -10.63
CA ILE A 44 -0.67 26.88 -11.49
C ILE A 44 0.14 28.12 -11.17
N ILE A 45 0.98 28.55 -12.11
CA ILE A 45 1.96 29.63 -11.90
C ILE A 45 2.90 29.23 -10.74
N ASP A 46 2.78 29.85 -9.56
CA ASP A 46 3.61 29.59 -8.38
C ASP A 46 2.80 29.05 -7.19
N ILE A 47 1.52 28.68 -7.39
CA ILE A 47 0.67 28.08 -6.36
C ILE A 47 0.31 26.63 -6.68
N TRP A 48 0.13 25.82 -5.63
CA TRP A 48 -0.34 24.44 -5.73
C TRP A 48 -1.83 24.38 -5.42
N ILE A 49 -2.63 23.93 -6.38
CA ILE A 49 -4.09 23.83 -6.26
C ILE A 49 -4.48 22.36 -6.15
N LYS A 50 -5.19 22.01 -5.07
CA LYS A 50 -5.72 20.67 -4.86
C LYS A 50 -6.80 20.33 -5.90
N ILE A 51 -6.62 19.20 -6.56
CA ILE A 51 -7.58 18.66 -7.53
C ILE A 51 -8.61 17.82 -6.78
N PRO A 52 -9.92 18.12 -6.90
CA PRO A 52 -10.97 17.32 -6.26
C PRO A 52 -11.02 15.90 -6.85
N CYS A 53 -11.69 14.99 -6.15
CA CYS A 53 -11.98 13.66 -6.68
C CYS A 53 -13.10 13.77 -7.73
N ILE A 54 -12.78 13.54 -9.00
CA ILE A 54 -13.73 13.53 -10.13
C ILE A 54 -13.56 12.20 -10.85
N ASP A 55 -14.64 11.43 -11.00
CA ASP A 55 -14.64 10.13 -11.68
C ASP A 55 -13.54 9.17 -11.19
N GLN A 56 -13.29 9.16 -9.87
CA GLN A 56 -12.21 8.37 -9.24
C GLN A 56 -10.79 8.77 -9.69
N ILE A 57 -10.58 10.03 -10.05
CA ILE A 57 -9.27 10.61 -10.36
C ILE A 57 -9.10 11.92 -9.56
N GLY A 58 -7.91 12.14 -9.00
CA GLY A 58 -7.58 13.32 -8.19
C GLY A 58 -7.45 13.00 -6.71
N SER A 59 -7.89 13.91 -5.83
CA SER A 59 -7.79 13.71 -4.38
C SER A 59 -8.91 12.80 -3.83
N CYS A 60 -8.83 11.52 -4.15
CA CYS A 60 -9.82 10.50 -3.78
C CYS A 60 -9.39 9.69 -2.55
N THR A 61 -10.35 9.03 -1.92
CA THR A 61 -10.09 8.03 -0.86
C THR A 61 -10.56 6.67 -1.36
N TYR A 62 -9.69 5.67 -1.31
CA TYR A 62 -9.97 4.33 -1.76
C TYR A 62 -9.86 3.35 -0.60
N ASP A 63 -10.89 2.53 -0.43
CA ASP A 63 -10.88 1.43 0.51
C ASP A 63 -10.41 0.15 -0.20
N GLY A 64 -9.58 -0.64 0.49
CA GLY A 64 -9.09 -1.90 -0.06
C GLY A 64 -8.09 -1.72 -1.20
N LEU A 65 -7.14 -0.79 -1.04
CA LEU A 65 -6.06 -0.52 -2.01
C LEU A 65 -5.39 -1.81 -2.53
N CYS A 66 -5.20 -2.80 -1.65
CA CYS A 66 -4.56 -4.06 -2.02
C CYS A 66 -5.33 -4.79 -3.14
N ARG A 67 -6.68 -4.77 -3.13
CA ARG A 67 -7.51 -5.38 -4.18
C ARG A 67 -7.46 -4.59 -5.49
N ILE A 68 -7.36 -3.27 -5.40
CA ILE A 68 -7.24 -2.40 -6.58
C ILE A 68 -5.91 -2.68 -7.27
N LEU A 69 -4.82 -2.78 -6.50
CA LEU A 69 -3.51 -3.10 -7.03
C LEU A 69 -3.49 -4.49 -7.69
N ASP A 70 -4.06 -5.51 -7.06
CA ASP A 70 -4.12 -6.86 -7.65
C ASP A 70 -4.90 -6.91 -8.98
N ASN A 71 -5.89 -6.02 -9.17
CA ASN A 71 -6.65 -5.92 -10.41
C ASN A 71 -5.87 -5.20 -11.52
N VAL A 72 -5.06 -4.20 -11.16
CA VAL A 72 -4.29 -3.38 -12.12
C VAL A 72 -2.95 -4.04 -12.46
N ILE A 73 -2.31 -4.65 -11.46
CA ILE A 73 -1.02 -5.32 -11.54
C ILE A 73 -1.24 -6.74 -11.01
N PRO A 74 -1.47 -7.73 -11.90
CA PRO A 74 -1.75 -9.09 -11.48
C PRO A 74 -0.64 -9.67 -10.59
N PRO A 75 -0.97 -10.44 -9.53
CA PRO A 75 0.03 -11.03 -8.67
C PRO A 75 0.97 -11.94 -9.45
N GLY A 76 2.27 -11.81 -9.20
CA GLY A 76 3.33 -12.51 -9.93
C GLY A 76 3.86 -11.75 -11.17
N SER A 77 3.21 -10.65 -11.58
CA SER A 77 3.80 -9.73 -12.55
C SER A 77 4.83 -8.80 -11.86
N PRO A 78 5.95 -8.47 -12.52
CA PRO A 78 6.91 -7.52 -11.99
C PRO A 78 6.26 -6.14 -11.86
N CYS A 79 6.71 -5.35 -10.88
CA CYS A 79 6.28 -3.96 -10.78
C CYS A 79 6.65 -3.19 -12.05
N PRO A 80 5.81 -2.28 -12.52
CA PRO A 80 6.15 -1.43 -13.65
C PRO A 80 7.32 -0.51 -13.29
N GLU A 81 8.14 -0.17 -14.27
CA GLU A 81 9.10 0.92 -14.11
C GLU A 81 8.34 2.26 -13.92
N PRO A 82 8.88 3.19 -13.11
CA PRO A 82 10.16 3.16 -12.42
C PRO A 82 10.14 2.46 -11.05
N LEU A 83 9.00 1.92 -10.61
CA LEU A 83 8.88 1.36 -9.25
C LEU A 83 9.85 0.19 -9.02
N LEU A 84 10.04 -0.63 -10.04
CA LEU A 84 10.96 -1.76 -10.01
C LEU A 84 12.42 -1.32 -9.79
N SER A 85 12.94 -0.40 -10.60
CA SER A 85 14.33 0.08 -10.48
C SER A 85 14.62 0.79 -9.15
N TYR A 86 13.62 1.44 -8.55
CA TYR A 86 13.76 2.11 -7.24
C TYR A 86 13.38 1.23 -6.04
N GLY A 87 13.09 -0.06 -6.26
CA GLY A 87 12.77 -1.00 -5.17
C GLY A 87 11.49 -0.65 -4.42
N ILE A 88 10.56 0.04 -5.08
CA ILE A 88 9.28 0.45 -4.52
C ILE A 88 8.29 -0.69 -4.75
N PRO A 89 7.75 -1.31 -3.68
CA PRO A 89 6.75 -2.36 -3.83
C PRO A 89 5.49 -1.83 -4.52
N CYS A 90 4.92 -2.60 -5.44
CA CYS A 90 3.62 -2.36 -6.07
C CYS A 90 2.58 -3.43 -5.69
N HIS A 91 3.02 -4.44 -4.94
CA HIS A 91 2.20 -5.54 -4.45
C HIS A 91 2.12 -5.51 -2.94
N CYS A 92 1.06 -6.12 -2.47
CA CYS A 92 0.73 -6.23 -1.08
C CYS A 92 1.35 -7.50 -0.48
N PRO A 93 1.84 -7.49 0.78
CA PRO A 93 1.88 -6.37 1.74
C PRO A 93 3.08 -5.42 1.53
N PHE A 94 2.86 -4.13 1.80
CA PHE A 94 3.93 -3.14 1.85
C PHE A 94 4.75 -3.31 3.14
N LYS A 95 6.08 -3.32 3.03
CA LYS A 95 6.95 -3.35 4.21
C LYS A 95 7.07 -1.96 4.81
N GLN A 96 7.23 -1.88 6.13
CA GLN A 96 7.55 -0.62 6.79
C GLN A 96 8.91 -0.11 6.30
N GLY A 97 8.95 1.14 5.83
CA GLY A 97 10.17 1.76 5.33
C GLY A 97 9.89 3.14 4.72
N SER A 98 10.95 3.87 4.39
CA SER A 98 10.86 5.07 3.56
C SER A 98 11.19 4.69 2.14
N TYR A 99 10.26 4.95 1.22
CA TYR A 99 10.46 4.76 -0.21
C TYR A 99 10.51 6.13 -0.87
N SER A 100 11.50 6.35 -1.72
CA SER A 100 11.68 7.63 -2.40
C SER A 100 11.84 7.37 -3.88
N LEU A 101 10.92 7.95 -4.65
CA LEU A 101 11.03 8.01 -6.09
C LEU A 101 11.56 9.39 -6.46
N PRO A 102 12.77 9.51 -7.04
CA PRO A 102 13.25 10.81 -7.53
C PRO A 102 12.41 11.27 -8.72
N SER A 103 12.60 12.53 -9.15
CA SER A 103 11.93 13.08 -10.33
C SER A 103 12.10 12.13 -11.51
N SER A 104 10.99 11.56 -11.97
CA SER A 104 10.94 10.53 -13.01
C SER A 104 10.00 10.97 -14.12
N GLU A 105 10.39 10.73 -15.36
CA GLU A 105 9.54 10.99 -16.52
C GLU A 105 8.60 9.80 -16.75
N PHE A 106 7.31 10.08 -16.88
CA PHE A 106 6.28 9.08 -17.13
C PHE A 106 5.59 9.39 -18.45
N TYR A 107 5.65 8.44 -19.38
CA TYR A 107 4.91 8.52 -20.64
C TYR A 107 3.54 7.88 -20.44
N LEU A 108 2.47 8.69 -20.55
CA LEU A 108 1.12 8.14 -20.54
C LEU A 108 0.81 7.50 -21.90
N PRO A 109 0.22 6.30 -21.94
CA PRO A 109 -0.31 5.77 -23.18
C PRO A 109 -1.41 6.70 -23.72
N VAL A 110 -1.71 6.63 -25.02
CA VAL A 110 -2.79 7.43 -25.64
C VAL A 110 -4.14 7.00 -25.04
N ILE A 111 -4.54 7.68 -23.97
CA ILE A 111 -5.82 7.53 -23.28
C ILE A 111 -6.55 8.86 -23.34
N GLN A 112 -7.88 8.82 -23.41
CA GLN A 112 -8.69 10.02 -23.31
C GLN A 112 -8.61 10.54 -21.87
N LEU A 113 -7.69 11.45 -21.62
CA LEU A 113 -7.60 12.14 -20.34
C LEU A 113 -8.83 13.06 -20.21
N PRO A 114 -9.41 13.18 -19.01
CA PRO A 114 -10.40 14.20 -18.77
C PRO A 114 -9.84 15.58 -19.13
N SER A 115 -10.66 16.48 -19.67
CA SER A 115 -10.21 17.80 -20.14
C SER A 115 -9.57 18.68 -19.06
N TRP A 116 -9.79 18.35 -17.79
CA TRP A 116 -9.19 19.03 -16.64
C TRP A 116 -7.76 18.55 -16.33
N LEU A 117 -7.36 17.37 -16.81
CA LEU A 117 -6.04 16.77 -16.58
C LEU A 117 -5.06 17.17 -17.70
N THR A 118 -4.73 18.47 -17.74
CA THR A 118 -3.84 19.04 -18.78
C THR A 118 -2.35 18.97 -18.40
N ASN A 119 -1.46 19.26 -19.35
CA ASN A 119 -0.01 19.38 -19.12
C ASN A 119 0.32 20.31 -17.94
N GLY A 120 1.38 19.98 -17.20
CA GLY A 120 1.87 20.77 -16.07
C GLY A 120 2.50 19.92 -14.96
N ASP A 121 2.90 20.58 -13.88
CA ASP A 121 3.52 19.92 -12.72
C ASP A 121 2.48 19.50 -11.68
N TYR A 122 2.65 18.30 -11.14
CA TYR A 122 1.76 17.67 -10.17
C TYR A 122 2.53 17.18 -8.95
N ARG A 123 1.88 17.26 -7.80
CA ARG A 123 2.28 16.62 -6.54
C ARG A 123 1.20 15.66 -6.12
N ILE A 124 1.61 14.46 -5.75
CA ILE A 124 0.72 13.41 -5.28
C ILE A 124 1.23 12.95 -3.93
N GLN A 125 0.36 12.96 -2.93
CA GLN A 125 0.60 12.35 -1.64
C GLN A 125 -0.41 11.22 -1.42
N VAL A 126 0.07 10.05 -1.04
CA VAL A 126 -0.76 8.89 -0.71
C VAL A 126 -0.49 8.50 0.73
N VAL A 127 -1.54 8.53 1.55
CA VAL A 127 -1.48 8.06 2.94
C VAL A 127 -2.27 6.78 3.06
N LEU A 128 -1.59 5.68 3.43
CA LEU A 128 -2.22 4.39 3.68
C LEU A 128 -2.40 4.20 5.18
N SER A 129 -3.62 3.93 5.61
CA SER A 129 -4.00 3.76 7.02
C SER A 129 -4.77 2.46 7.23
N ASN A 130 -4.76 1.93 8.45
CA ASN A 130 -5.63 0.83 8.90
C ASN A 130 -6.28 1.25 10.21
N GLY A 131 -7.56 1.62 10.16
CA GLY A 131 -8.19 2.41 11.22
C GLY A 131 -7.46 3.74 11.42
N ASP A 132 -7.21 4.12 12.67
CA ASP A 132 -6.55 5.38 13.01
C ASP A 132 -5.02 5.37 12.83
N LYS A 133 -4.45 4.25 12.39
CA LYS A 133 -3.01 4.06 12.29
C LYS A 133 -2.53 4.26 10.86
N GLN A 134 -1.77 5.32 10.63
CA GLN A 134 -1.00 5.50 9.39
C GLN A 134 0.08 4.41 9.29
N LEU A 135 0.05 3.68 8.18
CA LEU A 135 0.95 2.58 7.86
C LEU A 135 2.05 2.99 6.88
N ALA A 136 1.71 3.80 5.87
CA ALA A 136 2.66 4.30 4.89
C ALA A 136 2.26 5.70 4.41
N CYS A 137 3.25 6.47 3.95
CA CYS A 137 3.06 7.73 3.25
C CYS A 137 3.99 7.75 2.05
N VAL A 138 3.46 8.01 0.86
CA VAL A 138 4.20 8.14 -0.38
C VAL A 138 3.99 9.55 -0.91
N GLN A 139 5.07 10.22 -1.31
CA GLN A 139 5.00 11.52 -1.98
C GLN A 139 5.70 11.41 -3.32
N VAL A 140 5.02 11.86 -4.37
CA VAL A 140 5.49 11.85 -5.75
C VAL A 140 5.34 13.25 -6.31
N ALA A 141 6.38 13.74 -6.97
CA ALA A 141 6.31 14.94 -7.80
C ALA A 141 6.60 14.52 -9.24
N LEU A 142 5.74 14.92 -10.17
CA LEU A 142 5.85 14.54 -11.59
C LEU A 142 5.38 15.69 -12.48
N SER A 143 5.91 15.75 -13.70
CA SER A 143 5.45 16.65 -14.74
C SER A 143 4.72 15.83 -15.81
N LEU A 144 3.49 16.23 -16.12
CA LEU A 144 2.67 15.59 -17.13
C LEU A 144 2.87 16.27 -18.49
N HIS A 145 3.23 15.48 -19.49
CA HIS A 145 3.30 15.89 -20.89
C HIS A 145 2.45 14.93 -21.75
N SER A 146 1.34 15.44 -22.28
CA SER A 146 0.52 14.84 -23.32
C SER A 146 0.76 15.61 -24.61
N GLU A 147 0.95 14.87 -25.69
CA GLU A 147 0.93 15.43 -27.06
C GLU A 147 -0.49 15.77 -27.51
#